data_AF-A0A4V3HSL4-F1
#
_entry.id   AF-A0A4V3HSL4-F1
#
_cell.length_a   1.000
_cell.length_b   1.000
_cell.length_c   1.000
_cell.angle_alpha   90.00
_cell.angle_beta   90.00
_cell.angle_gamma   90.00
#
_symmetry.space_group_name_H-M   'P 1'
#
loop_
_entity.id
_entity.type
_entity.pdbx_description
1 polymer ?
#
loop_
_entity_poly.entity_id
_entity_poly.type
_entity_poly.pdbx_seq_one_letter_code
_entity_poly.pdbx_strand_id
1 'polypeptide(L)'
;MTLKGFARFFAQSWIKPQPVERNRILQTKSSHQQKLLVLLNSLPKAYGRLLSFCLNNLDAAFHVEMPWALTHGDLCDTNIMIDSESGELTGIIDWAEGDVLPFGMALWGLETLLGYMDVGQGRWVYYSQREEMEKLFWHYFLEDAGAVSGAQGRGISVIRLIGIFFRHGFKFDGAKVVPKDGSWDLSFLQGQLLGHEDRWMMS
;
A
#
# COMPACT_ATOMS: atom_id res chain seq x y z
N MET A 1 2.52 -9.08 16.48
CA MET A 1 2.41 -9.73 15.16
C MET A 1 3.80 -10.07 14.65
N THR A 2 4.05 -11.30 14.21
CA THR A 2 5.28 -11.63 13.49
C THR A 2 5.21 -11.12 12.04
N LEU A 3 6.27 -10.48 11.54
CA LEU A 3 6.37 -10.06 10.13
C LEU A 3 6.22 -11.26 9.17
N LYS A 4 6.58 -12.46 9.63
CA LYS A 4 6.43 -13.71 8.90
C LYS A 4 4.96 -14.03 8.61
N GLY A 5 4.07 -13.95 9.61
CA GLY A 5 2.64 -14.18 9.43
C GLY A 5 2.01 -13.18 8.45
N PHE A 6 2.40 -11.92 8.53
CA PHE A 6 1.93 -10.88 7.61
C PHE A 6 2.43 -11.09 6.17
N ALA A 7 3.71 -11.41 6.00
CA ALA A 7 4.30 -11.74 4.70
C ALA A 7 3.62 -12.95 4.05
N ARG A 8 3.32 -13.99 4.85
CA ARG A 8 2.54 -15.17 4.45
C ARG A 8 1.16 -14.84 3.95
N PHE A 9 0.45 -13.96 4.65
CA PHE A 9 -0.87 -13.50 4.22
C PHE A 9 -0.81 -12.86 2.82
N PHE A 10 0.15 -11.95 2.58
CA PHE A 10 0.33 -11.37 1.24
C PHE A 10 0.77 -12.40 0.20
N ALA A 11 1.67 -13.33 0.56
CA ALA A 11 2.11 -14.40 -0.34
C ALA A 11 0.92 -15.29 -0.78
N GLN A 12 -0.03 -15.60 0.12
CA GLN A 12 -1.24 -16.34 -0.23
C GLN A 12 -2.10 -15.61 -1.26
N SER A 13 -2.24 -14.30 -1.14
CA SER A 13 -2.96 -13.48 -2.12
C SER A 13 -2.24 -13.40 -3.47
N TRP A 14 -0.90 -13.46 -3.46
CA TRP A 14 -0.07 -13.49 -4.67
C TRP A 14 -0.20 -14.81 -5.44
N ILE A 15 -0.07 -15.95 -4.75
CA ILE A 15 -0.08 -17.29 -5.36
C ILE A 15 -1.49 -17.78 -5.74
N LYS A 16 -2.55 -17.10 -5.26
CA LYS A 16 -3.96 -17.37 -5.62
C LYS A 16 -4.59 -16.16 -6.32
N PRO A 17 -4.09 -15.77 -7.51
CA PRO A 17 -4.65 -14.65 -8.25
C PRO A 17 -6.11 -14.91 -8.60
N GLN A 18 -6.91 -13.86 -8.57
CA GLN A 18 -8.32 -13.88 -8.92
C GLN A 18 -8.49 -13.56 -10.40
N PRO A 19 -9.41 -14.24 -11.12
CA PRO A 19 -9.71 -13.90 -12.50
C PRO A 19 -10.40 -12.53 -12.59
N VAL A 20 -9.95 -11.69 -13.52
CA VAL A 20 -10.53 -10.36 -13.74
C VAL A 20 -10.71 -10.12 -15.22
N GLU A 21 -11.90 -9.66 -15.61
CA GLU A 21 -12.21 -9.33 -16.99
C GLU A 21 -11.45 -8.09 -17.47
N ARG A 22 -11.09 -8.06 -18.76
CA ARG A 22 -10.36 -6.94 -19.38
C ARG A 22 -11.05 -5.60 -19.17
N ASN A 23 -12.38 -5.54 -19.23
CA ASN A 23 -13.13 -4.30 -19.02
C ASN A 23 -12.94 -3.77 -17.60
N ARG A 24 -12.93 -4.65 -16.59
CA ARG A 24 -12.69 -4.28 -15.19
C ARG A 24 -11.25 -3.78 -14.98
N ILE A 25 -10.27 -4.38 -15.65
CA ILE A 25 -8.87 -3.90 -15.64
C ILE A 25 -8.80 -2.46 -16.17
N LEU A 26 -9.39 -2.19 -17.35
CA LEU A 26 -9.37 -0.87 -17.98
C LEU A 26 -10.10 0.19 -17.13
N GLN A 27 -11.27 -0.15 -16.58
CA GLN A 27 -12.04 0.73 -15.70
C GLN A 27 -11.27 1.06 -14.42
N THR A 28 -10.67 0.06 -13.79
CA THR A 28 -9.88 0.24 -12.56
C THR A 28 -8.68 1.14 -12.83
N LYS A 29 -7.93 0.89 -13.91
CA LYS A 29 -6.80 1.71 -14.32
C LYS A 29 -7.20 3.17 -14.56
N SER A 30 -8.29 3.39 -15.31
CA SER A 30 -8.81 4.74 -15.56
C SER A 30 -9.23 5.45 -14.26
N SER A 31 -9.92 4.74 -13.36
CA SER A 31 -10.28 5.24 -12.04
C SER A 31 -9.05 5.62 -11.20
N HIS A 32 -7.99 4.80 -11.23
CA HIS A 32 -6.74 5.10 -10.53
C HIS A 32 -6.05 6.34 -11.11
N GLN A 33 -5.98 6.47 -12.44
CA GLN A 33 -5.45 7.64 -13.11
C GLN A 33 -6.20 8.92 -12.70
N GLN A 34 -7.54 8.89 -12.71
CA GLN A 34 -8.36 10.02 -12.31
C GLN A 34 -8.14 10.40 -10.84
N LYS A 35 -8.09 9.42 -9.93
CA LYS A 35 -7.80 9.66 -8.50
C LYS A 35 -6.41 10.30 -8.32
N LEU A 36 -5.38 9.80 -9.00
CA LEU A 36 -4.04 10.39 -8.97
C LEU A 36 -4.02 11.84 -9.48
N LEU A 37 -4.75 12.15 -10.54
CA LEU A 37 -4.89 13.53 -11.04
C LEU A 37 -5.60 14.45 -10.02
N VAL A 38 -6.63 13.95 -9.33
CA VAL A 38 -7.28 14.72 -8.26
C VAL A 38 -6.28 15.03 -7.14
N LEU A 39 -5.51 14.03 -6.69
CA LEU A 39 -4.48 14.22 -5.67
C LEU A 39 -3.39 15.19 -6.13
N LEU A 40 -2.91 15.07 -7.37
CA LEU A 40 -1.88 15.96 -7.94
C LEU A 40 -2.29 17.43 -7.92
N ASN A 41 -3.57 17.71 -8.18
CA ASN A 41 -4.08 19.07 -8.21
C ASN A 41 -4.46 19.62 -6.83
N SER A 42 -4.61 18.76 -5.83
CA SER A 42 -5.23 19.12 -4.54
C SER A 42 -4.28 19.01 -3.36
N LEU A 43 -3.28 18.11 -3.40
CA LEU A 43 -2.27 17.97 -2.35
C LEU A 43 -1.17 19.05 -2.49
N PRO A 44 -0.44 19.36 -1.40
CA PRO A 44 0.69 20.27 -1.45
C PRO A 44 1.72 19.93 -2.55
N LYS A 45 2.33 20.95 -3.16
CA LYS A 45 3.28 20.79 -4.28
C LYS A 45 4.44 19.83 -3.99
N ALA A 46 4.81 19.64 -2.72
CA ALA A 46 5.84 18.70 -2.30
C ALA A 46 5.57 17.26 -2.79
N TYR A 47 4.32 16.84 -2.89
CA TYR A 47 3.93 15.50 -3.37
C TYR A 47 3.94 15.36 -4.90
N GLY A 48 4.08 16.47 -5.64
CA GLY A 48 3.90 16.50 -7.10
C GLY A 48 4.85 15.58 -7.86
N ARG A 49 6.09 15.40 -7.38
CA ARG A 49 7.06 14.49 -7.99
C ARG A 49 6.62 13.03 -7.89
N LEU A 50 6.23 12.58 -6.70
CA LEU A 50 5.78 11.21 -6.45
C LEU A 50 4.46 10.90 -7.18
N LEU A 51 3.51 11.85 -7.19
CA LEU A 51 2.25 11.67 -7.93
C LEU A 51 2.47 11.63 -9.45
N SER A 52 3.38 12.46 -9.97
CA SER A 52 3.79 12.38 -11.39
C SER A 52 4.49 11.06 -11.70
N PHE A 53 5.33 10.55 -10.79
CA PHE A 53 5.93 9.24 -10.91
C PHE A 53 4.87 8.13 -10.99
N CYS A 54 3.86 8.13 -10.10
CA CYS A 54 2.74 7.19 -10.17
C CYS A 54 1.99 7.25 -11.51
N LEU A 55 1.68 8.47 -11.99
CA LEU A 55 0.99 8.67 -13.28
C LEU A 55 1.82 8.15 -14.46
N ASN A 56 3.11 8.46 -14.49
CA ASN A 56 4.01 8.05 -15.57
C ASN A 56 4.31 6.55 -15.58
N ASN A 57 4.15 5.87 -14.44
CA ASN A 57 4.44 4.44 -14.29
C ASN A 57 3.18 3.60 -14.06
N LEU A 58 1.98 4.16 -14.26
CA LEU A 58 0.72 3.48 -14.01
C LEU A 58 0.59 2.17 -14.81
N ASP A 59 1.18 2.11 -16.01
CA ASP A 59 1.19 0.91 -16.84
C ASP A 59 1.93 -0.27 -16.19
N ALA A 60 2.97 0.00 -15.39
CA ALA A 60 3.68 -1.04 -14.66
C ALA A 60 2.80 -1.66 -13.56
N ALA A 61 2.01 -0.83 -12.85
CA ALA A 61 1.07 -1.28 -11.83
C ALA A 61 -0.08 -2.14 -12.38
N PHE A 62 -0.40 -1.98 -13.67
CA PHE A 62 -1.42 -2.75 -14.40
C PHE A 62 -0.81 -3.65 -15.47
N HIS A 63 0.47 -4.02 -15.32
CA HIS A 63 1.15 -4.91 -16.25
C HIS A 63 0.45 -6.28 -16.33
N VAL A 64 0.51 -6.94 -17.48
CA VAL A 64 -0.19 -8.23 -17.69
C VAL A 64 0.29 -9.35 -16.76
N GLU A 65 1.54 -9.25 -16.27
CA GLU A 65 2.13 -10.18 -15.30
C GLU A 65 1.76 -9.88 -13.84
N MET A 66 1.10 -8.75 -13.56
CA MET A 66 0.68 -8.42 -12.19
C MET A 66 -0.52 -9.27 -11.79
N PRO A 67 -0.43 -10.05 -10.70
CA PRO A 67 -1.58 -10.80 -10.22
C PRO A 67 -2.62 -9.84 -9.64
N TRP A 68 -3.88 -10.12 -9.95
CA TRP A 68 -5.00 -9.47 -9.27
C TRP A 68 -5.33 -10.29 -8.03
N ALA A 69 -5.31 -9.64 -6.88
CA ALA A 69 -5.41 -10.28 -5.59
C ALA A 69 -6.65 -9.78 -4.86
N LEU A 70 -7.24 -10.66 -4.04
CA LEU A 70 -8.16 -10.20 -3.00
C LEU A 70 -7.37 -9.33 -2.03
N THR A 71 -7.73 -8.05 -1.97
CA THR A 71 -7.08 -7.04 -1.16
C THR A 71 -8.02 -6.54 -0.09
N HIS A 72 -7.47 -6.25 1.09
CA HIS A 72 -8.21 -5.67 2.19
C HIS A 72 -8.26 -4.15 2.04
N GLY A 73 -9.44 -3.53 2.15
CA GLY A 73 -9.60 -2.06 2.03
C GLY A 73 -9.12 -1.29 3.27
N ASP A 74 -9.24 -1.90 4.44
CA ASP A 74 -8.89 -1.30 5.74
C ASP A 74 -7.92 -2.12 6.59
N LEU A 75 -6.73 -2.43 6.06
CA LEU A 75 -5.75 -3.29 6.76
C LEU A 75 -4.96 -2.53 7.85
N CYS A 76 -5.67 -2.01 8.84
CA CYS A 76 -5.10 -1.38 10.04
C CYS A 76 -4.96 -2.38 11.20
N ASP A 77 -4.31 -1.94 12.27
CA ASP A 77 -4.01 -2.72 13.48
C ASP A 77 -5.27 -3.30 14.14
N THR A 78 -6.41 -2.61 14.11
CA THR A 78 -7.67 -3.12 14.68
C THR A 78 -8.30 -4.26 13.90
N ASN A 79 -7.91 -4.47 12.64
CA ASN A 79 -8.43 -5.52 11.77
C ASN A 79 -7.49 -6.73 11.67
N ILE A 80 -6.41 -6.74 12.46
CA ILE A 80 -5.39 -7.79 12.49
C ILE A 80 -5.47 -8.51 13.84
N MET A 81 -5.85 -9.78 13.81
CA MET A 81 -5.88 -10.63 15.00
C MET A 81 -4.57 -11.38 15.16
N ILE A 82 -4.04 -11.36 16.39
CA ILE A 82 -2.84 -12.09 16.74
C ILE A 82 -3.07 -12.99 17.95
N ASP A 83 -2.35 -14.10 17.99
CA ASP A 83 -2.21 -14.88 19.21
C ASP A 83 -1.36 -14.11 20.21
N SER A 84 -1.83 -13.98 21.45
CA SER A 84 -1.18 -13.12 22.45
C SER A 84 0.11 -13.72 23.01
N GLU A 85 0.29 -15.04 22.94
CA GLU A 85 1.46 -15.74 23.47
C GLU A 85 2.59 -15.80 22.43
N SER A 86 2.28 -16.25 21.22
CA SER A 86 3.24 -16.41 20.12
C SER A 86 3.42 -15.16 19.26
N GLY A 87 2.44 -14.24 19.27
CA GLY A 87 2.41 -13.08 18.39
C GLY A 87 2.10 -13.43 16.92
N GLU A 88 1.72 -14.66 16.60
CA GLU A 88 1.39 -15.11 15.25
C GLU A 88 0.07 -14.49 14.75
N LEU A 89 -0.01 -14.25 13.44
CA LEU A 89 -1.24 -13.80 12.79
C LEU A 89 -2.27 -14.93 12.80
N THR A 90 -3.43 -14.72 13.44
CA THR A 90 -4.50 -15.71 13.53
C THR A 90 -5.69 -15.39 12.63
N GLY A 91 -5.83 -14.14 12.20
CA GLY A 91 -6.84 -13.76 11.23
C GLY A 91 -6.82 -12.30 10.85
N ILE A 92 -7.47 -12.00 9.72
CA ILE A 92 -7.79 -10.66 9.27
C ILE A 92 -9.31 -10.58 9.14
N ILE A 93 -9.89 -9.57 9.78
CA ILE A 93 -11.34 -9.38 9.91
C ILE A 93 -11.78 -8.09 9.22
N ASP A 94 -13.09 -7.87 9.14
CA ASP A 94 -13.70 -6.69 8.54
C ASP A 94 -13.40 -6.48 7.03
N TRP A 95 -13.76 -7.50 6.25
CA TRP A 95 -13.63 -7.49 4.79
C TRP A 95 -14.71 -6.67 4.06
N ALA A 96 -15.43 -5.78 4.74
CA ALA A 96 -16.50 -4.98 4.14
C ALA A 96 -16.02 -4.14 2.94
N GLU A 97 -14.75 -3.71 2.98
CA GLU A 97 -14.09 -2.96 1.91
C GLU A 97 -13.15 -3.83 1.04
N GLY A 98 -13.26 -5.16 1.15
CA GLY A 98 -12.47 -6.08 0.35
C GLY A 98 -12.79 -5.95 -1.13
N ASP A 99 -11.76 -5.90 -1.97
CA ASP A 99 -11.91 -5.85 -3.43
C ASP A 99 -10.84 -6.70 -4.13
N VAL A 100 -11.03 -6.97 -5.41
CA VAL A 100 -10.01 -7.60 -6.26
C VAL A 100 -9.29 -6.49 -7.02
N LEU A 101 -8.03 -6.22 -6.66
CA LEU A 101 -7.18 -5.17 -7.23
C LEU A 101 -5.78 -5.73 -7.56
N PRO A 102 -4.93 -5.02 -8.33
CA PRO A 102 -3.55 -5.44 -8.55
C PRO A 102 -2.83 -5.64 -7.21
N PHE A 103 -2.09 -6.74 -7.09
CA PHE A 103 -1.36 -7.05 -5.87
C PHE A 103 -0.42 -5.91 -5.48
N GLY A 104 -0.46 -5.55 -4.21
CA GLY A 104 0.33 -4.48 -3.64
C GLY A 104 -0.49 -3.26 -3.23
N MET A 105 -1.76 -3.19 -3.63
CA MET A 105 -2.65 -2.08 -3.27
C MET A 105 -2.80 -1.91 -1.74
N ALA A 106 -2.92 -3.00 -0.97
CA ALA A 106 -2.97 -2.97 0.49
C ALA A 106 -1.60 -3.01 1.19
N LEU A 107 -0.47 -2.94 0.46
CA LEU A 107 0.86 -2.93 1.09
C LEU A 107 1.15 -1.63 1.85
N TRP A 108 0.27 -0.62 1.79
CA TRP A 108 0.30 0.49 2.76
C TRP A 108 0.15 -0.03 4.21
N GLY A 109 -0.54 -1.17 4.41
CA GLY A 109 -0.64 -1.84 5.71
C GLY A 109 0.73 -2.27 6.25
N LEU A 110 1.70 -2.58 5.39
CA LEU A 110 3.08 -2.86 5.83
C LEU A 110 3.69 -1.63 6.50
N GLU A 111 3.43 -0.41 6.00
CA GLU A 111 3.97 0.80 6.63
C GLU A 111 3.49 0.92 8.08
N THR A 112 2.25 0.50 8.38
CA THR A 112 1.72 0.50 9.75
C THR A 112 2.50 -0.39 10.72
N LEU A 113 3.23 -1.39 10.21
CA LEU A 113 4.07 -2.28 11.01
C LEU A 113 5.50 -1.78 11.17
N LEU A 114 5.94 -0.88 10.27
CA LEU A 114 7.30 -0.37 10.23
C LEU A 114 7.49 0.90 11.07
N GLY A 115 6.40 1.48 11.58
CA GLY A 115 6.42 2.68 12.39
C GLY A 115 5.11 2.87 13.15
N TYR A 116 4.90 4.08 13.66
CA TYR A 116 3.70 4.46 14.38
C TYR A 116 3.43 5.96 14.24
N MET A 117 2.20 6.38 14.54
CA MET A 117 1.85 7.80 14.67
C MET A 117 2.14 8.26 16.10
N ASP A 118 3.09 9.18 16.28
CA ASP A 118 3.29 9.85 17.56
C ASP A 118 2.20 10.91 17.72
N VAL A 119 1.17 10.57 18.52
CA VAL A 119 0.01 11.44 18.75
C VAL A 119 0.39 12.74 19.46
N GLY A 120 1.40 12.71 20.33
CA GLY A 120 1.87 13.90 21.06
C GLY A 120 2.57 14.90 20.15
N GLN A 121 3.23 14.42 19.10
CA GLN A 121 3.96 15.25 18.14
C GLN A 121 3.21 15.46 16.81
N GLY A 122 2.09 14.75 16.60
CA GLY A 122 1.30 14.83 15.37
C GLY A 122 2.07 14.38 14.13
N ARG A 123 2.98 13.40 14.26
CA ARG A 123 3.82 12.95 13.13
C ARG A 123 4.03 11.44 13.10
N TRP A 124 4.17 10.92 11.89
CA TRP A 124 4.58 9.54 11.66
C TRP A 124 6.07 9.37 12.00
N VAL A 125 6.40 8.27 12.68
CA VAL A 125 7.76 7.92 13.12
C VAL A 125 8.02 6.46 12.76
N TYR A 126 9.06 6.21 11.95
CA TYR A 126 9.54 4.85 11.70
C TYR A 126 10.37 4.32 12.87
N TYR A 127 10.30 3.01 13.10
CA TYR A 127 11.23 2.33 14.01
C TYR A 127 12.66 2.38 13.46
N SER A 128 13.65 2.35 14.36
CA SER A 128 15.07 2.31 13.96
C SER A 128 15.42 1.09 13.10
N GLN A 129 14.67 -0.01 13.25
CA GLN A 129 14.88 -1.29 12.54
C GLN A 129 14.03 -1.41 11.27
N ARG A 130 13.42 -0.31 10.79
CA ARG A 130 12.49 -0.31 9.66
C ARG A 130 13.06 -1.03 8.43
N GLU A 131 14.31 -0.78 8.08
CA GLU A 131 14.91 -1.39 6.89
C GLU A 131 15.09 -2.90 7.05
N GLU A 132 15.54 -3.37 8.22
CA GLU A 132 15.68 -4.79 8.52
C GLU A 132 14.31 -5.48 8.54
N MET A 133 13.30 -4.83 9.11
CA MET A 133 11.93 -5.33 9.14
C MET A 133 11.33 -5.45 7.74
N GLU A 134 11.53 -4.45 6.88
CA GLU A 134 11.08 -4.50 5.49
C GLU A 134 11.82 -5.60 4.69
N LYS A 135 13.13 -5.75 4.87
CA LYS A 135 13.91 -6.84 4.26
C LYS A 135 13.39 -8.21 4.71
N LEU A 136 13.07 -8.37 5.99
CA LEU A 136 12.49 -9.61 6.53
C LEU A 136 11.10 -9.90 5.97
N PHE A 137 10.25 -8.88 5.83
CA PHE A 137 8.95 -9.04 5.17
C PHE A 137 9.11 -9.59 3.75
N TRP A 138 9.97 -8.96 2.93
CA TRP A 138 10.18 -9.40 1.55
C TRP A 138 10.86 -10.77 1.47
N HIS A 139 11.76 -11.08 2.40
CA HIS A 139 12.37 -12.41 2.50
C HIS A 139 11.31 -13.50 2.71
N TYR A 140 10.46 -13.36 3.72
CA TYR A 140 9.39 -14.34 3.99
C TYR A 140 8.32 -14.36 2.89
N PHE A 141 8.03 -13.20 2.29
CA PHE A 141 7.10 -13.14 1.16
C PHE A 141 7.64 -13.96 -0.01
N LEU A 142 8.91 -13.78 -0.40
CA LEU A 142 9.53 -14.50 -1.52
C LEU A 142 9.74 -16.00 -1.22
N GLU A 143 9.98 -16.36 0.05
CA GLU A 143 10.06 -17.76 0.48
C GLU A 143 8.78 -18.52 0.12
N ASP A 144 7.61 -17.90 0.33
CA ASP A 144 6.30 -18.54 0.11
C ASP A 144 5.69 -18.22 -1.27
N ALA A 145 5.93 -17.02 -1.83
CA ALA A 145 5.39 -16.56 -3.11
C ALA A 145 6.21 -17.00 -4.32
N GLY A 146 7.47 -17.36 -4.12
CA GLY A 146 8.44 -17.63 -5.18
C GLY A 146 9.05 -16.36 -5.78
N ALA A 147 9.78 -16.54 -6.89
CA ALA A 147 10.50 -15.44 -7.55
C ALA A 147 9.54 -14.44 -8.20
N VAL A 148 9.87 -13.15 -8.07
CA VAL A 148 9.16 -12.03 -8.67
C VAL A 148 9.98 -11.50 -9.86
N SER A 149 9.35 -11.35 -11.02
CA SER A 149 10.01 -10.79 -12.22
C SER A 149 10.35 -9.31 -12.03
N GLY A 150 11.27 -8.76 -12.82
CA GLY A 150 11.58 -7.32 -12.77
C GLY A 150 10.35 -6.44 -13.08
N ALA A 151 9.50 -6.87 -14.02
CA ALA A 151 8.26 -6.16 -14.36
C ALA A 151 7.26 -6.19 -13.20
N GLN A 152 7.11 -7.35 -12.55
CA GLN A 152 6.28 -7.50 -11.36
C GLN A 152 6.81 -6.67 -10.18
N GLY A 153 8.13 -6.69 -9.93
CA GLY A 153 8.75 -5.89 -8.88
C GLY A 153 8.49 -4.40 -9.08
N ARG A 154 8.65 -3.89 -10.30
CA ARG A 154 8.31 -2.50 -10.64
C ARG A 154 6.82 -2.21 -10.46
N GLY A 155 5.95 -3.13 -10.89
CA GLY A 155 4.51 -3.01 -10.69
C GLY A 155 4.11 -2.92 -9.22
N ILE A 156 4.68 -3.79 -8.38
CA ILE A 156 4.51 -3.80 -6.91
C ILE A 156 4.95 -2.47 -6.29
N SER A 157 6.13 -1.96 -6.66
CA SER A 157 6.63 -0.68 -6.13
C SER A 157 5.69 0.48 -6.46
N VAL A 158 5.22 0.56 -7.70
CA VAL A 158 4.31 1.64 -8.14
C VAL A 158 2.94 1.51 -7.47
N ILE A 159 2.32 0.32 -7.48
CA ILE A 159 0.98 0.15 -6.91
C ILE A 159 0.97 0.30 -5.38
N ARG A 160 2.05 -0.08 -4.68
CA ARG A 160 2.20 0.16 -3.25
C ARG A 160 2.21 1.66 -2.92
N LEU A 161 2.93 2.45 -3.71
CA LEU A 161 2.94 3.92 -3.55
C LEU A 161 1.56 4.52 -3.84
N ILE A 162 0.87 4.05 -4.89
CA ILE A 162 -0.53 4.43 -5.16
C ILE A 162 -1.44 4.05 -3.98
N GLY A 163 -1.20 2.88 -3.38
CA GLY A 163 -1.84 2.40 -2.15
C GLY A 163 -1.81 3.42 -1.03
N ILE A 164 -0.62 3.90 -0.68
CA ILE A 164 -0.41 4.90 0.37
C ILE A 164 -1.14 6.20 0.05
N PHE A 165 -1.02 6.68 -1.20
CA PHE A 165 -1.73 7.88 -1.64
C PHE A 165 -3.25 7.74 -1.55
N PHE A 166 -3.81 6.58 -1.90
CA PHE A 166 -5.26 6.42 -1.88
C PHE A 166 -5.78 6.25 -0.47
N ARG A 167 -5.04 5.53 0.38
CA ARG A 167 -5.38 5.34 1.79
C ARG A 167 -5.44 6.66 2.55
N HIS A 168 -4.46 7.53 2.36
CA HIS A 168 -4.33 8.76 3.16
C HIS A 168 -4.69 10.02 2.36
N GLY A 169 -4.88 9.94 1.04
CA GLY A 169 -5.22 11.09 0.20
C GLY A 169 -6.72 11.31 -0.01
N PHE A 170 -7.57 10.38 0.42
CA PHE A 170 -9.02 10.49 0.34
C PHE A 170 -9.66 10.18 1.68
N LYS A 171 -10.58 11.03 2.15
CA LYS A 171 -11.36 10.75 3.36
C LYS A 171 -12.49 9.76 3.09
N PHE A 172 -12.78 8.95 4.10
CA PHE A 172 -13.89 8.01 4.13
C PHE A 172 -15.20 8.75 4.49
N ASP A 173 -15.71 9.56 3.57
CA ASP A 173 -16.97 10.31 3.73
C ASP A 173 -17.91 10.15 2.52
N GLY A 174 -17.45 9.52 1.43
CA GLY A 174 -18.22 9.39 0.19
C GLY A 174 -18.02 10.57 -0.77
N ALA A 175 -17.47 11.69 -0.31
CA ALA A 175 -16.86 12.69 -1.17
C ALA A 175 -15.34 12.45 -1.28
N LYS A 176 -14.79 12.61 -2.50
CA LYS A 176 -13.35 12.64 -2.78
C LYS A 176 -12.72 13.91 -2.16
N VAL A 177 -12.75 14.02 -0.84
CA VAL A 177 -12.20 15.16 -0.10
C VAL A 177 -10.75 14.87 0.19
N VAL A 178 -9.89 15.71 -0.37
CA VAL A 178 -8.45 15.65 -0.11
C VAL A 178 -8.18 16.25 1.29
N PRO A 179 -7.28 15.65 2.07
CA PRO A 179 -6.90 16.14 3.39
C PRO A 179 -6.56 17.64 3.40
N LYS A 180 -7.03 18.35 4.43
CA LYS A 180 -6.66 19.76 4.69
C LYS A 180 -5.36 19.81 5.50
N ASP A 181 -4.63 20.92 5.37
CA ASP A 181 -3.44 21.20 6.17
C ASP A 181 -3.68 20.95 7.67
N GLY A 182 -2.75 20.22 8.30
CA GLY A 182 -2.81 19.84 9.72
C GLY A 182 -3.66 18.60 10.04
N SER A 183 -4.17 17.86 9.04
CA SER A 183 -4.86 16.59 9.32
C SER A 183 -3.88 15.44 9.63
N TRP A 184 -4.38 14.43 10.34
CA TRP A 184 -3.67 13.17 10.56
C TRP A 184 -3.28 12.49 9.25
N ASP A 185 -4.15 12.53 8.23
CA ASP A 185 -3.88 11.92 6.93
C ASP A 185 -2.67 12.54 6.22
N LEU A 186 -2.52 13.87 6.28
CA LEU A 186 -1.31 14.53 5.76
C LEU A 186 -0.08 14.18 6.59
N SER A 187 -0.23 13.95 7.88
CA SER A 187 0.87 13.56 8.77
C SER A 187 1.39 12.16 8.42
N PHE A 188 0.50 11.23 8.03
CA PHE A 188 0.88 9.93 7.45
C PHE A 188 1.60 10.10 6.11
N LEU A 189 0.99 10.83 5.15
CA LEU A 189 1.62 11.06 3.84
C LEU A 189 2.99 11.72 3.97
N GLN A 190 3.12 12.71 4.85
CA GLN A 190 4.37 13.42 5.07
C GLN A 190 5.45 12.47 5.58
N GLY A 191 5.22 11.75 6.68
CA GLY A 191 6.27 10.91 7.26
C GLY A 191 6.51 9.60 6.52
N GLN A 192 5.56 9.11 5.73
CA GLN A 192 5.74 7.89 4.93
C GLN A 192 6.40 8.16 3.57
N LEU A 193 6.18 9.33 2.98
CA LEU A 193 6.59 9.65 1.60
C LEU A 193 7.68 10.72 1.50
N LEU A 194 7.56 11.83 2.22
CA LEU A 194 8.49 12.96 2.09
C LEU A 194 9.77 12.70 2.89
N GLY A 195 10.92 13.05 2.32
CA GLY A 195 12.24 12.70 2.86
C GLY A 195 12.65 11.24 2.65
N HIS A 196 11.81 10.46 1.95
CA HIS A 196 12.05 9.07 1.57
C HIS A 196 11.77 8.85 0.08
N GLU A 197 11.77 9.89 -0.74
CA GLU A 197 11.34 9.84 -2.14
C GLU A 197 12.21 8.89 -2.97
N ASP A 198 13.51 8.82 -2.68
CA ASP A 198 14.46 7.93 -3.32
C ASP A 198 14.09 6.45 -3.14
N ARG A 199 13.55 6.05 -1.97
CA ARG A 199 13.02 4.69 -1.73
C ARG A 199 11.92 4.33 -2.70
N TRP A 200 11.09 5.30 -3.08
CA TRP A 200 9.90 5.09 -3.89
C TRP A 200 10.16 5.17 -5.39
N MET A 201 11.16 5.96 -5.80
CA MET A 201 11.47 6.22 -7.21
C MET A 201 12.62 5.37 -7.75
N MET A 202 13.38 4.67 -6.90
CA MET A 202 14.34 3.65 -7.31
C MET A 202 13.64 2.30 -7.53
N SER A 203 12.98 2.14 -8.68
CA SER A 203 12.42 0.86 -9.14
C SER A 203 12.89 0.53 -10.56
#